data_AF-A0A5R2MT72-F1
#
_entry.id   AF-A0A5R2MT72-F1
#
_cell.length_a   1.000
_cell.length_b   1.000
_cell.length_c   1.000
_cell.angle_alpha   90.00
_cell.angle_beta   90.00
_cell.angle_gamma   90.00
#
_symmetry.space_group_name_H-M   'P 1'
#
loop_
_entity.id
_entity.type
_entity.pdbx_description
1 polymer ?
#
loop_
_entity_poly.entity_id
_entity_poly.type
_entity_poly.pdbx_seq_one_letter_code
_entity_poly.pdbx_strand_id
1 'polypeptide(L)'
;YAKAGADIIETNTFSSTRIAQADYGMEEMVYELNRDGARLARRAAIRAQQEDGKRRFVAGALGPTNRTASISPDVNNPGFRAITFDDLRLGYGEQL
;
A
#
# COMPACT_ATOMS: atom_id res chain seq x y z
N TYR A 1 -9.55 12.79 -9.43
CA TYR A 1 -9.74 13.12 -8.00
C TYR A 1 -9.33 14.55 -7.64
N ALA A 2 -8.05 14.92 -7.72
CA ALA A 2 -7.58 16.26 -7.30
C ALA A 2 -8.32 17.44 -7.96
N LYS A 3 -8.51 17.40 -9.30
CA LYS A 3 -9.27 18.41 -10.06
C LYS A 3 -10.77 18.42 -9.76
N ALA A 4 -11.29 17.30 -9.25
CA ALA A 4 -12.69 17.18 -8.82
C ALA A 4 -12.89 17.66 -7.37
N GLY A 5 -11.85 18.22 -6.73
CA GLY A 5 -11.95 18.84 -5.41
C GLY A 5 -11.40 18.01 -4.24
N ALA A 6 -10.84 16.82 -4.48
CA ALA A 6 -10.28 15.98 -3.42
C ALA A 6 -9.07 16.67 -2.74
N ASP A 7 -9.12 16.73 -1.41
CA ASP A 7 -8.09 17.34 -0.56
C ASP A 7 -6.97 16.37 -0.18
N ILE A 8 -7.29 15.08 -0.10
CA ILE A 8 -6.35 14.01 0.21
C ILE A 8 -6.36 13.03 -0.95
N ILE A 9 -5.16 12.64 -1.39
CA ILE A 9 -4.95 11.68 -2.47
C ILE A 9 -4.17 10.50 -1.88
N GLU A 10 -4.75 9.31 -1.94
CA GLU A 10 -4.05 8.09 -1.58
C GLU A 10 -3.06 7.68 -2.68
N THR A 11 -1.92 7.16 -2.29
CA THR A 11 -0.98 6.52 -3.22
C THR A 11 -1.58 5.22 -3.76
N ASN A 12 -1.25 4.87 -5.00
CA ASN A 12 -1.64 3.58 -5.57
C ASN A 12 -0.71 2.46 -5.05
N THR A 13 -0.77 2.20 -3.75
CA THR A 13 0.18 1.31 -3.04
C THR A 13 -0.51 0.32 -2.12
N PHE A 14 -1.83 0.16 -2.24
CA PHE A 14 -2.63 -0.69 -1.35
C PHE A 14 -2.08 -2.12 -1.23
N SER A 15 -1.59 -2.68 -2.34
CA SER A 15 -1.01 -4.03 -2.40
C SER A 15 0.51 -4.04 -2.59
N SER A 16 1.19 -2.92 -2.35
CA SER A 16 2.64 -2.79 -2.52
C SER A 16 3.39 -3.27 -1.25
N THR A 17 3.16 -4.52 -0.88
CA THR A 17 3.89 -5.25 0.17
C THR A 17 4.52 -6.50 -0.43
N ARG A 18 5.62 -6.99 0.15
CA ARG A 18 6.25 -8.25 -0.29
C ARG A 18 5.28 -9.42 -0.34
N ILE A 19 4.39 -9.50 0.65
CA ILE A 19 3.42 -10.58 0.80
C ILE A 19 2.40 -10.58 -0.34
N ALA A 20 1.89 -9.41 -0.74
CA ALA A 20 0.94 -9.31 -1.85
C ALA A 20 1.63 -9.40 -3.23
N GLN A 21 2.86 -8.89 -3.34
CA GLN A 21 3.62 -8.94 -4.60
C GLN A 21 4.19 -10.33 -4.92
N ALA A 22 4.28 -11.23 -3.93
CA ALA A 22 4.68 -12.62 -4.13
C ALA A 22 3.75 -13.40 -5.08
N ASP A 23 2.45 -13.07 -5.11
CA ASP A 23 1.50 -13.67 -6.07
C ASP A 23 1.84 -13.32 -7.53
N TYR A 24 2.68 -12.29 -7.75
CA TYR A 24 3.11 -11.80 -9.06
C TYR A 24 4.61 -11.98 -9.33
N GLY A 25 5.38 -12.52 -8.37
CA GLY A 25 6.84 -12.60 -8.47
C GLY A 25 7.53 -11.24 -8.52
N MET A 26 6.97 -10.24 -7.83
CA MET A 26 7.43 -8.84 -7.85
C MET A 26 7.90 -8.34 -6.48
N GLU A 27 8.29 -9.24 -5.58
CA GLU A 27 8.75 -8.91 -4.22
C GLU A 27 9.86 -7.85 -4.20
N GLU A 28 10.82 -7.97 -5.12
CA GLU A 28 11.98 -7.07 -5.22
C GLU A 28 11.62 -5.68 -5.76
N MET A 29 10.37 -5.46 -6.20
CA MET A 29 9.89 -4.18 -6.73
C MET A 29 9.12 -3.35 -5.70
N VAL A 30 8.93 -3.87 -4.48
CA VAL A 30 8.08 -3.25 -3.45
C VAL A 30 8.52 -1.81 -3.15
N TYR A 31 9.81 -1.58 -2.98
CA TYR A 31 10.33 -0.25 -2.70
C TYR A 31 10.05 0.73 -3.84
N GLU A 32 10.36 0.34 -5.09
CA GLU A 32 10.14 1.15 -6.29
C GLU A 32 8.65 1.49 -6.47
N LEU A 33 7.77 0.50 -6.30
CA LEU A 33 6.32 0.69 -6.41
C LEU A 33 5.81 1.74 -5.42
N ASN A 34 6.24 1.66 -4.15
CA ASN A 34 5.83 2.62 -3.13
C ASN A 34 6.40 4.01 -3.38
N ARG A 35 7.70 4.09 -3.65
CA ARG A 35 8.41 5.34 -3.96
C ARG A 35 7.78 6.06 -5.15
N ASP A 36 7.54 5.34 -6.24
CA ASP A 36 7.05 5.95 -7.48
C ASP A 36 5.54 6.20 -7.41
N GLY A 37 4.78 5.39 -6.67
CA GLY A 37 3.39 5.68 -6.30
C GLY A 37 3.25 6.99 -5.53
N ALA A 38 4.09 7.22 -4.52
CA ALA A 38 4.14 8.47 -3.76
C ALA A 38 4.54 9.67 -4.63
N ARG A 39 5.55 9.51 -5.49
CA ARG A 39 5.97 10.57 -6.44
C ARG A 39 4.87 10.94 -7.42
N LEU A 40 4.14 9.96 -7.96
CA LEU A 40 3.03 10.19 -8.88
C LEU A 40 1.90 10.97 -8.19
N ALA A 41 1.47 10.52 -7.01
CA ALA A 41 0.43 11.21 -6.24
C ALA A 41 0.84 12.65 -5.88
N ARG A 42 2.11 12.86 -5.47
CA ARG A 42 2.64 14.20 -5.17
C ARG A 42 2.65 15.12 -6.38
N ARG A 43 3.06 14.63 -7.55
CA ARG A 43 3.02 15.42 -8.79
C ARG A 43 1.61 15.81 -9.17
N ALA A 44 0.65 14.89 -9.03
CA ALA A 44 -0.77 15.17 -9.30
C ALA A 44 -1.34 16.22 -8.33
N ALA A 45 -1.00 16.13 -7.03
CA ALA A 45 -1.38 17.12 -6.02
C ALA A 45 -0.84 18.52 -6.33
N ILE A 46 0.45 18.63 -6.66
CA ILE A 46 1.10 19.91 -7.02
C ILE A 46 0.44 20.52 -8.25
N ARG A 47 0.24 19.72 -9.30
CA ARG A 47 -0.38 20.21 -10.54
C ARG A 47 -1.77 20.79 -10.28
N ALA A 48 -2.60 20.09 -9.50
CA ALA A 48 -3.93 20.58 -9.19
C ALA A 48 -3.88 21.85 -8.30
N GLN A 49 -2.96 21.92 -7.33
CA GLN A 49 -2.77 23.11 -6.50
C GLN A 49 -2.29 24.32 -7.31
N GLN A 50 -1.48 24.12 -8.35
CA GLN A 50 -1.08 25.19 -9.26
C GLN A 50 -2.24 25.70 -10.10
N GLU A 51 -3.23 24.85 -10.41
CA GLU A 51 -4.40 25.21 -11.22
C GLU A 51 -5.45 26.00 -10.41
N ASP A 52 -5.69 25.68 -9.14
CA ASP A 52 -6.78 26.28 -8.34
C ASP A 52 -6.37 26.90 -6.98
N GLY A 53 -5.08 26.85 -6.64
CA GLY A 53 -4.54 27.39 -5.38
C GLY A 53 -4.84 26.56 -4.13
N LYS A 54 -5.65 25.49 -4.22
CA LYS A 54 -6.06 24.69 -3.05
C LYS A 54 -4.95 23.71 -2.65
N ARG A 55 -4.50 23.78 -1.39
CA ARG A 55 -3.51 22.84 -0.84
C ARG A 55 -4.08 21.42 -0.82
N ARG A 56 -3.25 20.45 -1.19
CA ARG A 56 -3.59 19.01 -1.21
C ARG A 56 -2.55 18.19 -0.44
N PHE A 57 -2.99 17.06 0.08
CA PHE A 57 -2.18 16.13 0.85
C PHE A 57 -2.11 14.77 0.14
N VAL A 58 -1.01 14.07 0.37
CA VAL A 58 -0.82 12.70 -0.10
C VAL A 58 -0.80 11.78 1.12
N ALA A 59 -1.64 10.74 1.11
CA ALA A 59 -1.67 9.70 2.12
C ALA A 59 -1.04 8.43 1.55
N GLY A 60 -0.04 7.88 2.25
CA GLY A 60 0.52 6.57 1.91
C GLY A 60 -0.47 5.47 2.25
N ALA A 61 -1.00 4.78 1.24
CA ALA A 61 -1.95 3.70 1.44
C ALA A 61 -1.22 2.41 1.88
N LEU A 62 -1.56 1.91 3.06
CA LEU A 62 -1.16 0.60 3.58
C LEU A 62 -2.39 -0.31 3.58
N GLY A 63 -2.49 -1.23 2.63
CA GLY A 63 -3.59 -2.20 2.59
C GLY A 63 -3.34 -3.41 3.48
N PRO A 64 -4.40 -4.17 3.85
CA PRO A 64 -4.21 -5.52 4.34
C PRO A 64 -3.53 -6.38 3.27
N THR A 65 -2.74 -7.35 3.70
CA THR A 65 -2.17 -8.35 2.79
C THR A 65 -3.22 -9.39 2.39
N ASN A 66 -2.89 -10.28 1.46
CA ASN A 66 -3.71 -11.46 1.12
C ASN A 66 -3.62 -12.58 2.19
N ARG A 67 -2.96 -12.35 3.34
CA ARG A 67 -2.78 -13.32 4.42
C ARG A 67 -3.40 -12.82 5.72
N THR A 68 -4.16 -13.69 6.37
CA THR A 68 -4.80 -13.40 7.67
C THR A 68 -4.01 -14.04 8.82
N ALA A 69 -3.63 -13.25 9.82
CA ALA A 69 -2.95 -13.75 11.02
C ALA A 69 -3.92 -14.20 12.14
N SER A 70 -5.20 -13.80 12.09
CA SER A 70 -6.20 -14.13 13.11
C SER A 70 -7.01 -15.40 12.83
N ILE A 71 -7.07 -15.85 11.56
CA ILE A 71 -7.93 -16.95 11.11
C ILE A 71 -7.07 -18.00 10.41
N SER A 72 -7.24 -19.27 10.76
CA SER A 72 -6.61 -20.37 10.04
C SER A 72 -7.23 -20.53 8.65
N PRO A 73 -6.43 -20.65 7.59
CA PRO A 73 -6.93 -21.03 6.27
C PRO A 73 -7.23 -22.55 6.16
N ASP A 74 -6.79 -23.36 7.13
CA ASP A 74 -7.06 -24.80 7.18
C ASP A 74 -8.21 -25.09 8.16
N VAL A 75 -9.36 -25.48 7.60
CA VAL A 75 -10.56 -25.83 8.36
C VAL A 75 -10.36 -27.01 9.31
N ASN A 76 -9.40 -27.89 9.02
CA ASN A 76 -9.10 -29.06 9.86
C ASN A 76 -8.07 -28.73 10.96
N ASN A 77 -7.41 -27.58 10.87
CA ASN A 77 -6.40 -27.14 11.83
C ASN A 77 -6.62 -25.68 12.26
N PRO A 78 -7.48 -25.41 13.27
CA PRO A 78 -7.79 -24.05 13.69
C PRO A 78 -6.60 -23.30 14.32
N GLY A 79 -5.55 -24.03 14.74
CA GLY A 79 -4.31 -23.47 15.28
C GLY A 79 -3.30 -23.03 14.21
N PHE A 80 -3.45 -23.48 12.97
CA PHE A 80 -2.51 -23.14 11.89
C PHE A 80 -2.60 -21.67 11.49
N ARG A 81 -1.46 -21.08 11.11
CA ARG A 81 -1.36 -19.73 10.55
C ARG A 81 -0.43 -19.76 9.34
N ALA A 82 -0.88 -19.19 8.23
CA ALA A 82 -0.08 -19.08 7.01
C ALA A 82 0.91 -17.91 7.02
N ILE A 83 0.89 -17.10 8.07
CA ILE A 83 1.77 -15.95 8.25
C ILE A 83 1.98 -15.67 9.74
N THR A 84 3.17 -15.19 10.10
CA THR A 84 3.48 -14.76 11.47
C THR A 84 3.32 -13.25 11.62
N PHE A 85 3.32 -12.78 12.88
CA PHE A 85 3.37 -11.34 13.16
C PHE A 85 4.66 -10.70 12.61
N ASP A 86 5.79 -11.39 12.71
CA ASP A 86 7.09 -10.88 12.24
C ASP A 86 7.12 -10.76 10.72
N ASP A 87 6.51 -11.69 9.99
CA ASP A 87 6.37 -11.59 8.53
C ASP A 87 5.58 -10.34 8.13
N LEU A 88 4.45 -10.08 8.80
CA LEU A 88 3.64 -8.88 8.57
C LEU A 88 4.41 -7.61 8.93
N ARG A 89 5.10 -7.60 10.08
CA ARG A 89 5.92 -6.48 10.53
C ARG A 89 7.01 -6.15 9.50
N LEU A 90 7.70 -7.16 8.99
CA LEU A 90 8.75 -6.97 7.98
C LEU A 90 8.15 -6.53 6.64
N GLY A 91 7.06 -7.15 6.21
CA GLY A 91 6.37 -6.80 4.96
C GLY A 91 5.82 -5.36 4.94
N TYR A 92 5.28 -4.88 6.05
CA TYR A 92 4.89 -3.47 6.19
C TYR A 92 6.09 -2.55 6.40
N GLY A 93 7.14 -3.03 7.07
CA GLY A 93 8.37 -2.28 7.28
C GLY A 93 9.10 -1.93 5.98
N GLU A 94 9.07 -2.82 4.98
CA GLU A 94 9.64 -2.57 3.65
C GLU A 94 8.80 -1.58 2.82
N GLN A 95 7.50 -1.49 3.11
CA GLN A 95 6.59 -0.57 2.42
C GLN A 95 6.78 0.90 2.84
N LEU A 96 7.24 1.14 4.08
CA LEU A 96 7.43 2.45 4.72
C LEU A 96 8.73 3.14 4.31
#